data_AF-A0A2S5QWT0-F1
#
_entry.id   AF-A0A2S5QWT0-F1
#
_cell.length_a   1.000
_cell.length_b   1.000
_cell.length_c   1.000
_cell.angle_alpha   90.00
_cell.angle_beta   90.00
_cell.angle_gamma   90.00
#
_symmetry.space_group_name_H-M   'P 1'
#
loop_
_entity.id
_entity.type
_entity.pdbx_description
1 polymer ?
#
loop_
_entity_poly.entity_id
_entity_poly.type
_entity_poly.pdbx_seq_one_letter_code
_entity_poly.pdbx_strand_id
1 'polypeptide(L)'
;MSLSKVLILLCCISNCYAEEEFAIAPEIKTPTPPIITADKKNGTISVYWPDMQKTIVQPALFGKVRSNELNLVSYDVPGKLTGITPAGSFPIKKMVSWRLNENILTFIEGKATIVAIHPLWNGNPDQHRIQRLKSVTPDDNRITQGCINVDATFFYSVLDNLPDGTILNILPE
;
A
#
# COMPACT_ATOMS: atom_id res chain seq x y z
N MET A 1 78.60 10.18 -42.33
CA MET A 1 78.11 10.93 -43.51
C MET A 1 76.89 10.16 -44.02
N SER A 2 75.67 10.64 -44.16
CA SER A 2 75.09 11.99 -44.24
C SER A 2 73.62 11.95 -43.77
N LEU A 3 73.15 13.06 -43.21
CA LEU A 3 71.77 13.35 -42.80
C LEU A 3 70.83 13.51 -44.01
N SER A 4 69.52 13.37 -43.79
CA SER A 4 68.52 14.20 -44.47
C SER A 4 67.37 14.58 -43.54
N LYS A 5 67.01 15.86 -43.62
CA LYS A 5 66.14 16.64 -42.76
C LYS A 5 64.68 16.61 -43.22
N VAL A 6 63.82 16.83 -42.23
CA VAL A 6 62.40 17.24 -42.23
C VAL A 6 62.02 18.26 -43.31
N LEU A 7 60.82 18.12 -43.89
CA LEU A 7 59.99 19.27 -44.26
C LEU A 7 58.48 18.95 -44.15
N ILE A 8 57.78 19.86 -43.48
CA ILE A 8 56.35 19.92 -43.15
C ILE A 8 55.54 20.34 -44.40
N LEU A 9 54.37 19.74 -44.63
CA LEU A 9 53.32 20.38 -45.44
C LEU A 9 51.92 20.10 -44.85
N LEU A 10 51.26 21.20 -44.47
CA LEU A 10 49.88 21.32 -44.00
C LEU A 10 48.87 20.72 -45.00
N CYS A 11 47.85 20.03 -44.47
CA CYS A 11 46.54 20.00 -45.13
C CYS A 11 45.40 19.96 -44.10
N CYS A 12 44.65 21.06 -44.08
CA CYS A 12 43.23 21.24 -43.73
C CYS A 12 42.71 20.75 -42.37
N ILE A 13 42.64 21.72 -41.46
CA ILE A 13 41.69 21.81 -40.36
C ILE A 13 40.29 21.93 -40.96
N SER A 14 39.43 20.92 -40.79
CA SER A 14 37.96 21.08 -40.82
C SER A 14 37.31 19.86 -40.17
N ASN A 15 37.15 19.95 -38.85
CA ASN A 15 35.91 19.57 -38.17
C ASN A 15 35.35 18.14 -38.34
N CYS A 16 36.14 17.11 -38.04
CA CYS A 16 35.61 15.80 -37.67
C CYS A 16 35.41 15.71 -36.14
N TYR A 17 34.51 16.54 -35.60
CA TYR A 17 33.86 16.26 -34.31
C TYR A 17 32.46 15.79 -34.66
N ALA A 18 32.28 14.48 -34.76
CA ALA A 18 30.94 13.91 -34.66
C ALA A 18 30.53 14.10 -33.20
N GLU A 19 29.68 15.09 -32.95
CA GLU A 19 28.92 15.17 -31.71
C GLU A 19 27.98 13.96 -31.73
N GLU A 20 28.39 12.86 -31.12
CA GLU A 20 27.45 11.83 -30.72
C GLU A 20 26.55 12.49 -29.67
N GLU A 21 25.40 12.98 -30.12
CA GLU A 21 24.31 13.41 -29.26
C GLU A 21 23.88 12.17 -28.47
N PHE A 22 24.49 12.00 -27.30
CA PHE A 22 24.18 10.93 -26.36
C PHE A 22 22.75 11.18 -25.90
N ALA A 23 21.79 10.58 -26.61
CA ALA A 23 20.39 10.64 -26.28
C ALA A 23 20.25 10.24 -24.82
N ILE A 24 19.93 11.22 -23.96
CA ILE A 24 19.65 10.98 -22.56
C ILE A 24 18.46 10.02 -22.56
N ALA A 25 18.72 8.77 -22.15
CA ALA A 25 17.66 7.78 -22.02
C ALA A 25 16.52 8.40 -21.21
N PRO A 26 15.25 8.30 -21.66
CA PRO A 26 14.14 8.90 -20.95
C PRO A 26 14.19 8.42 -19.50
N GLU A 27 14.12 9.36 -18.56
CA GLU A 27 14.02 9.03 -17.14
C GLU A 27 12.85 8.04 -16.97
N ILE A 28 13.16 6.80 -16.59
CA ILE A 28 12.15 5.78 -16.34
C ILE A 28 11.42 6.22 -15.07
N LYS A 29 10.38 7.05 -15.22
CA LYS A 29 9.55 7.49 -14.10
C LYS A 29 8.87 6.26 -13.54
N THR A 30 9.33 5.80 -12.37
CA THR A 30 8.65 4.72 -11.66
C THR A 30 7.20 5.16 -11.42
N PRO A 31 6.19 4.35 -11.78
CA PRO A 31 4.80 4.71 -11.53
C PRO A 31 4.63 4.96 -10.04
N THR A 32 4.06 6.11 -9.68
CA THR A 32 3.70 6.36 -8.28
C THR A 32 2.73 5.26 -7.84
N PRO A 33 2.93 4.61 -6.68
CA PRO A 33 2.00 3.59 -6.22
C PRO A 33 0.63 4.20 -5.89
N PRO A 34 -0.46 3.41 -5.99
CA PRO A 34 -1.76 3.82 -5.47
C PRO A 34 -1.70 4.12 -3.97
N ILE A 35 -2.70 4.86 -3.49
CA ILE A 35 -2.90 5.13 -2.06
C ILE A 35 -4.22 4.50 -1.63
N ILE A 36 -4.19 3.78 -0.52
CA ILE A 36 -5.39 3.27 0.15
C ILE A 36 -5.77 4.25 1.25
N THR A 37 -7.04 4.60 1.37
CA THR A 37 -7.57 5.39 2.50
C THR A 37 -8.65 4.62 3.23
N ALA A 38 -8.48 4.41 4.53
CA ALA A 38 -9.48 3.86 5.43
C ALA A 38 -10.14 5.00 6.22
N ASP A 39 -11.41 5.26 5.92
CA ASP A 39 -12.25 6.21 6.62
C ASP A 39 -13.12 5.48 7.63
N LYS A 40 -12.65 5.48 8.88
CA LYS A 40 -13.37 4.87 9.99
C LYS A 40 -14.72 5.57 10.17
N LYS A 41 -14.79 6.91 10.16
CA LYS A 41 -16.02 7.67 10.45
C LYS A 41 -17.15 7.31 9.49
N ASN A 42 -16.82 7.02 8.24
CA ASN A 42 -17.80 6.67 7.20
C ASN A 42 -17.93 5.16 6.95
N GLY A 43 -17.13 4.31 7.60
CA GLY A 43 -17.25 2.86 7.41
C GLY A 43 -16.71 2.37 6.05
N THR A 44 -15.77 3.11 5.45
CA THR A 44 -15.32 2.88 4.07
C THR A 44 -13.82 2.73 3.92
N ILE A 45 -13.40 2.00 2.90
CA ILE A 45 -12.04 1.95 2.39
C ILE A 45 -12.04 2.37 0.91
N SER A 46 -11.06 3.15 0.51
CA SER A 46 -10.93 3.68 -0.84
C SER A 46 -9.54 3.42 -1.41
N VAL A 47 -9.44 3.21 -2.72
CA VAL A 47 -8.17 3.12 -3.45
C VAL A 47 -8.14 4.22 -4.49
N TYR A 48 -7.07 5.03 -4.45
CA TYR A 48 -6.81 6.14 -5.35
C TYR A 48 -5.57 5.85 -6.17
N TRP A 49 -5.71 5.82 -7.50
CA TRP A 49 -4.57 5.72 -8.41
C TRP A 49 -4.00 7.11 -8.68
N PRO A 50 -2.68 7.27 -8.88
CA PRO A 50 -2.04 8.59 -9.01
C PRO A 50 -2.46 9.37 -10.25
N ASP A 51 -2.93 8.70 -11.28
CA ASP A 51 -3.54 9.32 -12.45
C ASP A 51 -4.93 9.92 -12.18
N MET A 52 -5.47 9.69 -10.97
CA MET A 52 -6.82 10.02 -10.51
C MET A 52 -7.94 9.52 -11.44
N GLN A 53 -7.64 8.64 -12.39
CA GLN A 53 -8.63 8.12 -13.33
C GLN A 53 -9.50 7.03 -12.72
N LYS A 54 -8.97 6.37 -11.68
CA LYS A 54 -9.67 5.30 -10.99
C LYS A 54 -9.74 5.64 -9.51
N THR A 55 -10.96 5.62 -8.98
CA THR A 55 -11.23 5.61 -7.54
C THR A 55 -12.23 4.50 -7.28
N ILE A 56 -11.90 3.60 -6.36
CA ILE A 56 -12.83 2.57 -5.88
C ILE A 56 -13.10 2.86 -4.42
N VAL A 57 -14.36 2.97 -4.04
CA VAL A 57 -14.82 3.10 -2.65
C VAL A 57 -15.65 1.87 -2.30
N GLN A 58 -15.36 1.23 -1.17
CA GLN A 58 -16.07 0.05 -0.68
C GLN A 58 -16.32 0.16 0.82
N PRO A 59 -17.37 -0.50 1.36
CA PRO A 59 -17.54 -0.61 2.79
C PRO A 59 -16.41 -1.44 3.41
N ALA A 60 -16.10 -1.18 4.67
CA ALA A 60 -15.13 -1.92 5.46
C ALA A 60 -15.56 -2.00 6.93
N LEU A 61 -15.14 -3.05 7.63
CA LEU A 61 -15.27 -3.17 9.08
C LEU A 61 -13.96 -2.79 9.76
N PHE A 62 -14.07 -2.11 10.90
CA PHE A 62 -12.98 -1.57 11.68
C PHE A 62 -13.04 -2.07 13.13
N GLY A 63 -11.97 -1.76 13.86
CA GLY A 63 -11.84 -2.04 15.28
C GLY A 63 -13.05 -1.56 16.09
N LYS A 64 -13.49 -2.38 17.04
CA LYS A 64 -14.64 -2.08 17.90
C LYS A 64 -14.42 -0.90 18.86
N VAL A 65 -13.18 -0.55 19.16
CA VAL A 65 -12.82 0.56 20.05
C VAL A 65 -12.49 1.79 19.22
N ARG A 66 -13.25 2.87 19.42
CA ARG A 66 -12.98 4.18 18.79
C ARG A 66 -11.78 4.82 19.47
N SER A 67 -10.69 4.93 18.73
CA SER A 67 -9.47 5.60 19.14
C SER A 67 -8.56 5.76 17.93
N ASN A 68 -7.65 6.71 18.00
CA ASN A 68 -6.61 6.93 16.99
C ASN A 68 -5.26 6.36 17.41
N GLU A 69 -5.13 5.93 18.67
CA GLU A 69 -3.85 5.59 19.27
C GLU A 69 -3.27 4.28 18.73
N LEU A 70 -2.00 4.33 18.35
CA LEU A 70 -1.18 3.17 18.10
C LEU A 70 -0.45 2.77 19.38
N ASN A 71 -0.84 1.64 19.98
CA ASN A 71 -0.16 1.09 21.16
C ASN A 71 0.63 -0.18 20.77
N LEU A 72 1.87 0.00 20.33
CA LEU A 72 2.74 -1.09 19.87
C LEU A 72 2.97 -2.17 20.94
N VAL A 73 3.06 -1.78 22.22
CA VAL A 73 3.26 -2.72 23.34
C VAL A 73 2.13 -3.74 23.41
N SER A 74 0.91 -3.36 23.07
CA SER A 74 -0.22 -4.29 23.08
C SER A 74 -0.09 -5.38 22.02
N TYR A 75 0.49 -5.08 20.86
CA TYR A 75 0.67 -6.06 19.78
C TYR A 75 1.83 -7.05 20.02
N ASP A 76 2.69 -6.78 20.99
CA ASP A 76 3.76 -7.67 21.42
C ASP A 76 3.31 -8.71 22.46
N VAL A 77 2.09 -8.57 23.02
CA VAL A 77 1.56 -9.47 24.05
C VAL A 77 0.52 -10.43 23.44
N PRO A 78 0.73 -11.76 23.52
CA PRO A 78 -0.24 -12.74 23.01
C PRO A 78 -1.65 -12.55 23.58
N GLY A 79 -2.65 -12.57 22.71
CA GLY A 79 -4.06 -12.45 23.09
C GLY A 79 -4.52 -11.02 23.45
N LYS A 80 -3.63 -10.03 23.50
CA LYS A 80 -3.97 -8.64 23.81
C LYS A 80 -4.28 -7.86 22.54
N LEU A 81 -5.53 -7.95 22.08
CA LEU A 81 -6.02 -7.11 21.00
C LEU A 81 -6.73 -5.88 21.57
N THR A 82 -6.27 -4.69 21.20
CA THR A 82 -6.86 -3.41 21.67
C THR A 82 -8.26 -3.17 21.12
N GLY A 83 -8.59 -3.78 19.98
CA GLY A 83 -9.81 -3.44 19.26
C GLY A 83 -9.74 -2.09 18.55
N ILE A 84 -8.57 -1.46 18.50
CA ILE A 84 -8.37 -0.14 17.87
C ILE A 84 -7.85 -0.36 16.44
N THR A 85 -8.45 0.32 15.47
CA THR A 85 -7.80 0.55 14.17
C THR A 85 -7.13 1.93 14.23
N PRO A 86 -5.80 2.01 14.40
CA PRO A 86 -5.11 3.27 14.69
C PRO A 86 -5.11 4.20 13.48
N ALA A 87 -5.12 5.50 13.72
CA ALA A 87 -4.94 6.48 12.64
C ALA A 87 -3.46 6.62 12.31
N GLY A 88 -3.14 6.95 11.05
CA GLY A 88 -1.76 7.13 10.60
C GLY A 88 -1.55 6.73 9.15
N SER A 89 -0.29 6.73 8.74
CA SER A 89 0.15 6.30 7.41
C SER A 89 1.06 5.09 7.58
N PHE A 90 0.72 3.99 6.93
CA PHE A 90 1.36 2.71 7.13
C PHE A 90 1.79 2.09 5.80
N PRO A 91 3.01 1.54 5.69
CA PRO A 91 3.32 0.65 4.60
C PRO A 91 2.46 -0.61 4.73
N ILE A 92 1.98 -1.14 3.60
CA ILE A 92 1.35 -2.45 3.57
C ILE A 92 2.33 -3.49 3.06
N LYS A 93 2.24 -4.70 3.62
CA LYS A 93 3.01 -5.85 3.17
C LYS A 93 2.08 -7.04 2.96
N LYS A 94 2.23 -7.70 1.83
CA LYS A 94 1.48 -8.92 1.52
C LYS A 94 2.10 -10.11 2.24
N MET A 95 1.27 -10.97 2.81
CA MET A 95 1.67 -12.28 3.33
C MET A 95 0.49 -13.26 3.33
N VAL A 96 0.77 -14.54 3.54
CA VAL A 96 -0.26 -15.55 3.79
C VAL A 96 -0.52 -15.64 5.28
N SER A 97 -1.76 -15.46 5.70
CA SER A 97 -2.18 -15.63 7.09
C SER A 97 -2.11 -17.09 7.50
N TRP A 98 -1.35 -17.41 8.55
CA TRP A 98 -1.35 -18.76 9.12
C TRP A 98 -2.72 -19.18 9.69
N ARG A 99 -3.53 -18.19 10.11
CA ARG A 99 -4.84 -18.42 10.73
C ARG A 99 -5.97 -18.56 9.72
N LEU A 100 -5.93 -17.78 8.64
CA LEU A 100 -6.96 -17.79 7.60
C LEU A 100 -6.60 -18.70 6.42
N ASN A 101 -5.31 -19.02 6.24
CA ASN A 101 -4.77 -19.67 5.03
C ASN A 101 -5.10 -18.90 3.74
N GLU A 102 -5.07 -17.57 3.83
CA GLU A 102 -5.42 -16.63 2.76
C GLU A 102 -4.42 -15.48 2.69
N ASN A 103 -4.33 -14.81 1.54
CA ASN A 103 -3.56 -13.58 1.39
C ASN A 103 -4.16 -12.46 2.27
N ILE A 104 -3.28 -11.71 2.94
CA ILE A 104 -3.62 -10.53 3.74
C ILE A 104 -2.63 -9.41 3.46
N LEU A 105 -3.03 -8.17 3.76
CA LEU A 105 -2.16 -6.99 3.71
C LEU A 105 -1.91 -6.49 5.13
N THR A 106 -0.79 -6.88 5.73
CA THR A 106 -0.41 -6.38 7.07
C THR A 106 0.07 -4.94 7.01
N PHE A 107 -0.26 -4.16 8.05
CA PHE A 107 0.25 -2.80 8.24
C PHE A 107 0.80 -2.55 9.66
N ILE A 108 0.60 -3.51 10.58
CA ILE A 108 1.25 -3.55 11.89
C ILE A 108 1.68 -5.00 12.14
N GLU A 109 2.98 -5.20 12.35
CA GLU A 109 3.57 -6.48 12.74
C GLU A 109 4.19 -6.34 14.15
N GLY A 110 3.48 -6.79 15.18
CA GLY A 110 4.03 -6.97 16.53
C GLY A 110 4.60 -8.38 16.71
N LYS A 111 5.28 -8.64 17.82
CA LYS A 111 5.85 -9.96 18.14
C LYS A 111 4.81 -11.07 18.25
N ALA A 112 3.61 -10.73 18.70
CA ALA A 112 2.55 -11.70 18.97
C ALA A 112 1.29 -11.49 18.12
N THR A 113 1.09 -10.28 17.60
CA THR A 113 -0.13 -9.88 16.89
C THR A 113 0.21 -9.18 15.58
N ILE A 114 -0.57 -9.49 14.56
CA ILE A 114 -0.57 -8.79 13.28
C ILE A 114 -1.92 -8.07 13.11
N VAL A 115 -1.88 -6.83 12.63
CA VAL A 115 -3.08 -6.09 12.19
C VAL A 115 -2.99 -5.90 10.68
N ALA A 116 -4.06 -6.28 9.99
CA ALA A 116 -4.06 -6.37 8.53
C ALA A 116 -5.41 -5.96 7.92
N ILE A 117 -5.38 -5.65 6.63
CA ILE A 117 -6.55 -5.71 5.76
C ILE A 117 -6.70 -7.14 5.27
N HIS A 118 -7.89 -7.72 5.38
CA HIS A 118 -8.15 -9.06 4.89
C HIS A 118 -9.62 -9.26 4.47
N PRO A 119 -9.92 -10.28 3.64
CA PRO A 119 -11.29 -10.68 3.33
C PRO A 119 -12.10 -10.92 4.60
N LEU A 120 -13.37 -10.56 4.58
CA LEU A 120 -14.29 -10.82 5.68
C LEU A 120 -14.36 -12.32 5.97
N TRP A 121 -14.06 -12.68 7.21
CA TRP A 121 -14.26 -14.03 7.73
C TRP A 121 -15.62 -14.12 8.45
N ASN A 122 -16.46 -15.07 8.04
CA ASN A 122 -17.82 -15.26 8.56
C ASN A 122 -17.94 -16.43 9.56
N GLY A 123 -16.86 -16.79 10.25
CA GLY A 123 -16.81 -17.96 11.14
C GLY A 123 -17.65 -17.84 12.43
N ASN A 124 -18.16 -16.66 12.76
CA ASN A 124 -19.08 -16.47 13.88
C ASN A 124 -20.35 -15.72 13.39
N PRO A 125 -21.50 -16.42 13.25
CA PRO A 125 -22.74 -15.83 12.72
C PRO A 125 -23.31 -14.73 13.63
N ASP A 126 -23.10 -14.81 14.95
CA ASP A 126 -23.61 -13.83 15.92
C ASP A 126 -22.97 -12.45 15.77
N GLN A 127 -21.84 -12.37 15.05
CA GLN A 127 -21.20 -11.09 14.75
C GLN A 127 -21.88 -10.35 13.60
N HIS A 128 -22.73 -11.01 12.82
CA HIS A 128 -23.49 -10.43 11.71
C HIS A 128 -22.64 -9.58 10.75
N ARG A 129 -21.40 -10.03 10.47
CA ARG A 129 -20.41 -9.21 9.77
C ARG A 129 -20.83 -8.83 8.36
N ILE A 130 -21.53 -9.71 7.65
CA ILE A 130 -22.05 -9.43 6.31
C ILE A 130 -23.09 -8.31 6.36
N GLN A 131 -23.98 -8.34 7.34
CA GLN A 131 -25.00 -7.31 7.54
C GLN A 131 -24.36 -5.98 7.95
N ARG A 132 -23.40 -6.02 8.89
CA ARG A 132 -22.62 -4.84 9.32
C ARG A 132 -21.89 -4.18 8.16
N LEU A 133 -21.26 -4.97 7.29
CA LEU A 133 -20.54 -4.46 6.13
C LEU A 133 -21.49 -3.76 5.14
N LYS A 134 -22.75 -4.20 5.06
CA LYS A 134 -23.78 -3.60 4.19
C LYS A 134 -24.57 -2.49 4.87
N SER A 135 -24.32 -2.20 6.15
CA SER A 135 -25.07 -1.18 6.87
C SER A 135 -24.74 0.22 6.34
N VAL A 136 -25.74 1.08 6.33
CA VAL A 136 -25.59 2.52 6.04
C VAL A 136 -25.14 3.32 7.27
N THR A 137 -25.14 2.69 8.45
CA THR A 137 -24.75 3.30 9.72
C THR A 137 -23.28 2.95 10.03
N PRO A 138 -22.34 3.92 10.01
CA PRO A 138 -20.92 3.63 10.19
C PRO A 138 -20.55 2.99 11.54
N ASP A 139 -21.41 3.14 12.54
CA ASP A 139 -21.26 2.50 13.85
C ASP A 139 -21.37 0.97 13.75
N ASP A 140 -22.17 0.45 12.83
CA ASP A 140 -22.29 -0.99 12.62
C ASP A 140 -21.00 -1.60 12.09
N ASN A 141 -20.15 -0.80 11.44
CA ASN A 141 -18.84 -1.21 10.93
C ASN A 141 -17.80 -1.42 12.06
N ARG A 142 -18.10 -1.12 13.33
CA ARG A 142 -17.18 -1.26 14.48
C ARG A 142 -17.36 -2.62 15.16
N ILE A 143 -16.56 -3.61 14.77
CA ILE A 143 -16.69 -5.00 15.29
C ILE A 143 -15.38 -5.78 15.39
N THR A 144 -14.34 -5.38 14.65
CA THR A 144 -13.09 -6.15 14.59
C THR A 144 -12.24 -5.93 15.85
N GLN A 145 -11.16 -6.69 15.94
CA GLN A 145 -10.16 -6.53 17.00
C GLN A 145 -8.99 -5.61 16.59
N GLY A 146 -9.15 -4.84 15.50
CA GLY A 146 -8.18 -3.88 14.98
C GLY A 146 -7.96 -4.01 13.46
N CYS A 147 -8.09 -5.23 12.92
CA CYS A 147 -8.00 -5.49 11.48
C CYS A 147 -9.07 -4.74 10.69
N ILE A 148 -8.79 -4.47 9.42
CA ILE A 148 -9.76 -3.93 8.47
C ILE A 148 -10.33 -5.12 7.69
N ASN A 149 -11.65 -5.34 7.75
CA ASN A 149 -12.27 -6.45 7.01
C ASN A 149 -13.08 -5.88 5.85
N VAL A 150 -12.92 -6.48 4.67
CA VAL A 150 -13.55 -6.01 3.45
C VAL A 150 -14.25 -7.15 2.72
N ASP A 151 -15.06 -6.82 1.73
CA ASP A 151 -15.61 -7.82 0.82
C ASP A 151 -14.48 -8.64 0.14
N ALA A 152 -14.70 -9.96 -0.02
CA ALA A 152 -13.70 -10.86 -0.56
C ALA A 152 -13.39 -10.58 -2.04
N THR A 153 -14.41 -10.26 -2.85
CA THR A 153 -14.21 -9.92 -4.27
C THR A 153 -13.41 -8.64 -4.39
N PHE A 154 -13.71 -7.62 -3.59
CA PHE A 154 -12.91 -6.39 -3.55
C PHE A 154 -11.45 -6.67 -3.15
N PHE A 155 -11.24 -7.51 -2.12
CA PHE A 155 -9.88 -7.85 -1.69
C PHE A 155 -9.08 -8.51 -2.81
N TYR A 156 -9.56 -9.62 -3.35
CA TYR A 156 -8.79 -10.42 -4.32
C TYR A 156 -8.69 -9.76 -5.70
N SER A 157 -9.67 -8.95 -6.09
CA SER A 157 -9.66 -8.30 -7.42
C SER A 157 -8.89 -6.99 -7.42
N VAL A 158 -8.82 -6.30 -6.27
CA VAL A 158 -8.22 -4.96 -6.18
C VAL A 158 -7.02 -4.96 -5.25
N LEU A 159 -7.25 -5.20 -3.96
CA LEU A 159 -6.23 -4.98 -2.93
C LEU A 159 -5.04 -5.94 -3.06
N ASP A 160 -5.28 -7.21 -3.38
CA ASP A 160 -4.23 -8.21 -3.58
C ASP A 160 -3.42 -7.98 -4.87
N ASN A 161 -3.84 -7.07 -5.75
CA ASN A 161 -3.10 -6.77 -6.99
C ASN A 161 -2.40 -5.41 -6.94
N LEU A 162 -2.36 -4.75 -5.78
CA LEU A 162 -1.67 -3.47 -5.64
C LEU A 162 -0.15 -3.67 -5.68
N PRO A 163 0.58 -2.75 -6.33
CA PRO A 163 2.03 -2.83 -6.40
C PRO A 163 2.67 -2.53 -5.04
N ASP A 164 3.90 -3.00 -4.86
CA ASP A 164 4.72 -2.65 -3.71
C ASP A 164 4.90 -1.13 -3.60
N GLY A 165 5.10 -0.65 -2.37
CA GLY A 165 5.19 0.79 -2.07
C GLY A 165 3.83 1.49 -1.94
N THR A 166 2.72 0.77 -2.12
CA THR A 166 1.38 1.27 -1.77
C THR A 166 1.30 1.60 -0.29
N ILE A 167 0.71 2.75 0.04
CA ILE A 167 0.56 3.24 1.42
C ILE A 167 -0.92 3.18 1.84
N LEU A 168 -1.16 2.73 3.07
CA LEU A 168 -2.45 2.81 3.73
C LEU A 168 -2.50 4.04 4.65
N ASN A 169 -3.37 4.98 4.32
CA ASN A 169 -3.74 6.08 5.19
C ASN A 169 -5.02 5.72 5.96
N ILE A 170 -4.95 5.70 7.29
CA ILE A 170 -6.10 5.51 8.15
C ILE A 170 -6.45 6.87 8.75
N LEU A 171 -7.65 7.37 8.42
CA LEU A 171 -8.09 8.68 8.86
C LEU A 171 -8.41 8.69 10.35
N PRO A 172 -8.15 9.81 11.06
CA PRO A 172 -8.51 9.95 12.46
C PRO A 172 -10.03 10.00 12.64
N GLU A 173 -10.51 9.48 13.77
CA GLU A 173 -11.89 9.58 14.21
C GLU A 173 -12.08 10.51 15.42
#